data_AF-A0A536EE42-F1
#
_entry.id   AF-A0A536EE42-F1
#
_cell.length_a   1.000
_cell.length_b   1.000
_cell.length_c   1.000
_cell.angle_alpha   90.00
_cell.angle_beta   90.00
_cell.angle_gamma   90.00
#
_symmetry.space_group_name_H-M   'P 1'
#
loop_
_entity.id
_entity.type
_entity.pdbx_description
1 polymer ?
#
loop_
_entity_poly.entity_id
_entity_poly.type
_entity_poly.pdbx_seq_one_letter_code
_entity_poly.pdbx_strand_id
1 'polypeptide(L)'
;MQAAAVRLIAAILAVALSACGAAQAGSHPPTPTAMPSPAASPTATSALHVTIVDAAYVASELSGVEQGIRLPDTPAQEYLSLGRRQQGAYHLLAAHPDWIPAVLNALPASV
;
A
#
# COMPACT_ATOMS: atom_id res chain seq x y z
N MET A 1 19.51 -38.76 28.99
CA MET A 1 20.63 -38.27 28.18
C MET A 1 20.32 -36.84 27.76
N GLN A 2 21.33 -35.96 27.73
CA GLN A 2 21.30 -34.61 27.14
C GLN A 2 20.60 -33.48 27.91
N ALA A 3 20.98 -33.29 29.17
CA ALA A 3 20.96 -31.99 29.85
C ALA A 3 22.19 -31.11 29.51
N ALA A 4 22.73 -31.19 28.29
CA ALA A 4 24.07 -30.63 27.97
C ALA A 4 24.19 -29.88 26.63
N ALA A 5 23.18 -29.90 25.77
CA ALA A 5 23.24 -29.21 24.48
C ALA A 5 22.25 -28.04 24.47
N VAL A 6 22.69 -26.89 23.98
CA VAL A 6 21.87 -25.68 23.78
C VAL A 6 21.64 -24.79 25.01
N ARG A 7 22.36 -25.02 26.12
CA ARG A 7 22.85 -23.89 26.96
C ARG A 7 24.04 -23.14 26.30
N LEU A 8 24.27 -23.37 25.00
CA LEU A 8 25.47 -22.96 24.26
C LEU A 8 25.21 -22.02 23.06
N ILE A 9 23.97 -21.57 22.81
CA ILE A 9 23.67 -20.57 21.76
C ILE A 9 23.49 -19.16 22.36
N ALA A 10 23.30 -19.06 23.68
CA ALA A 10 23.20 -17.80 24.41
C ALA A 10 24.53 -17.01 24.56
N ALA A 11 25.63 -17.47 23.94
CA ALA A 11 26.97 -16.94 24.18
C ALA A 11 27.79 -16.57 22.92
N ILE A 12 27.21 -16.62 21.70
CA ILE A 12 28.00 -16.51 20.44
C ILE A 12 27.60 -15.32 19.53
N LEU A 13 26.69 -14.44 19.95
CA LEU A 13 26.36 -13.19 19.20
C LEU A 13 26.64 -11.89 19.96
N ALA A 14 27.39 -12.00 21.06
CA ALA A 14 28.18 -10.90 21.59
C ALA A 14 29.64 -11.19 21.19
N VAL A 15 30.33 -10.22 20.58
CA VAL A 15 31.71 -10.30 20.01
C VAL A 15 31.77 -10.56 18.49
N ALA A 16 31.33 -9.55 17.72
CA ALA A 16 31.90 -9.18 16.42
C ALA A 16 31.80 -7.64 16.32
N LEU A 17 32.59 -6.88 17.10
CA LEU A 17 33.90 -6.33 16.71
C LEU A 17 33.90 -5.85 15.24
N SER A 18 33.71 -4.56 14.99
CA SER A 18 34.75 -3.51 15.00
C SER A 18 35.46 -3.33 13.65
N ALA A 19 34.94 -2.43 12.82
CA ALA A 19 35.71 -1.63 11.86
C ALA A 19 34.79 -0.50 11.36
N CYS A 20 34.94 0.74 11.85
CA CYS A 20 35.88 1.76 11.41
C CYS A 20 35.32 2.60 10.25
N GLY A 21 35.14 3.89 10.52
CA GLY A 21 34.72 4.91 9.55
C GLY A 21 34.60 6.27 10.24
N ALA A 22 35.73 6.83 10.66
CA ALA A 22 35.81 8.21 11.15
C ALA A 22 35.88 9.19 9.98
N ALA A 23 35.07 10.25 10.02
CA ALA A 23 35.38 11.51 9.33
C ALA A 23 34.74 12.69 10.10
N GLN A 24 35.57 13.68 10.37
CA GLN A 24 35.39 14.84 11.24
C GLN A 24 34.67 16.02 10.57
N ALA A 25 34.20 16.91 11.45
CA ALA A 25 34.30 18.38 11.41
C ALA A 25 33.04 19.18 11.06
N GLY A 26 32.76 20.16 11.93
CA GLY A 26 32.18 21.44 11.53
C GLY A 26 31.03 21.96 12.39
N SER A 27 31.32 22.48 13.58
CA SER A 27 30.41 23.37 14.33
C SER A 27 30.53 24.80 13.81
N HIS A 28 29.47 25.34 13.21
CA HIS A 28 29.30 26.77 12.89
C HIS A 28 27.93 27.27 13.39
N PRO A 29 27.84 28.43 14.08
CA PRO A 29 26.58 29.03 14.53
C PRO A 29 25.77 29.68 13.37
N PRO A 30 24.47 29.96 13.58
CA PRO A 30 23.48 30.06 12.51
C PRO A 30 23.52 31.40 11.76
N THR A 31 23.38 31.33 10.43
CA THR A 31 23.05 32.47 9.57
C THR A 31 21.52 32.62 9.51
N PRO A 32 20.95 33.83 9.69
CA PRO A 32 19.50 34.01 9.61
C PRO A 32 19.07 33.95 8.14
N THR A 33 18.61 32.80 7.69
CA THR A 33 17.88 32.68 6.42
C THR A 33 16.45 33.15 6.64
N ALA A 34 16.04 34.15 5.87
CA ALA A 34 14.69 34.70 5.89
C ALA A 34 13.64 33.59 5.83
N MET A 35 12.73 33.60 6.80
CA MET A 35 11.56 32.73 6.84
C MET A 35 10.72 32.98 5.57
N PRO A 36 10.50 31.99 4.70
CA PRO A 36 9.49 32.14 3.66
C PRO A 36 8.14 32.30 4.36
N SER A 37 7.46 33.40 4.03
CA SER A 37 6.09 33.69 4.46
C SER A 37 5.21 32.44 4.27
N PRO A 38 4.39 32.04 5.27
CA PRO A 38 3.43 30.96 5.06
C PRO A 38 2.50 31.36 3.91
N ALA A 39 2.67 30.73 2.75
CA ALA A 39 1.69 30.82 1.70
C ALA A 39 0.37 30.31 2.27
N ALA A 40 -0.67 31.14 2.20
CA ALA A 40 -2.01 30.77 2.64
C ALA A 40 -2.38 29.43 1.99
N SER A 41 -2.57 28.39 2.82
CA SER A 41 -3.07 27.11 2.33
C SER A 41 -4.44 27.35 1.69
N PRO A 42 -4.67 26.93 0.44
CA PRO A 42 -6.01 26.96 -0.10
C PRO A 42 -6.87 26.05 0.76
N THR A 43 -7.88 26.62 1.42
CA THR A 43 -8.94 25.86 2.07
C THR A 43 -9.57 24.99 0.98
N ALA A 44 -9.21 23.70 0.96
CA ALA A 44 -9.79 22.74 0.04
C ALA A 44 -11.26 22.58 0.41
N THR A 45 -12.15 23.25 -0.32
CA THR A 45 -13.59 22.97 -0.27
C THR A 45 -13.76 21.52 -0.65
N SER A 46 -14.11 20.68 0.32
CA SER A 46 -14.42 19.27 0.09
C SER A 46 -15.67 19.19 -0.77
N ALA A 47 -15.49 19.01 -2.07
CA ALA A 47 -16.59 18.75 -2.97
C ALA A 47 -17.17 17.36 -2.63
N LEU A 48 -18.48 17.29 -2.42
CA LEU A 48 -19.20 16.04 -2.25
C LEU A 48 -19.01 15.17 -3.49
N HIS A 49 -18.25 14.09 -3.36
CA HIS A 49 -18.08 13.10 -4.42
C HIS A 49 -19.24 12.11 -4.36
N VAL A 50 -20.13 12.14 -5.36
CA VAL A 50 -21.17 11.13 -5.53
C VAL A 50 -20.62 10.02 -6.41
N THR A 51 -20.54 8.80 -5.87
CA THR A 51 -20.16 7.62 -6.64
C THR A 51 -21.43 7.01 -7.25
N ILE A 52 -21.47 6.95 -8.57
CA ILE A 52 -22.53 6.24 -9.31
C ILE A 52 -22.12 4.77 -9.39
N VAL A 53 -23.03 3.86 -9.02
CA VAL A 53 -22.81 2.41 -9.09
C VAL A 53 -23.57 1.86 -10.29
N ASP A 54 -22.82 1.44 -11.30
CA ASP A 54 -23.31 0.86 -12.55
C ASP A 54 -22.39 -0.28 -13.04
N ALA A 55 -22.67 -0.82 -14.24
CA ALA A 55 -21.84 -1.86 -14.85
C ALA A 55 -20.38 -1.41 -15.08
N ALA A 56 -20.14 -0.15 -15.45
CA ALA A 56 -18.79 0.35 -15.68
C ALA A 56 -18.00 0.43 -14.37
N TYR A 57 -18.66 0.86 -13.28
CA TYR A 57 -18.10 0.82 -11.94
C TYR A 57 -17.67 -0.61 -11.56
N VAL A 58 -18.55 -1.59 -11.74
CA VAL A 58 -18.25 -3.01 -11.43
C VAL A 58 -17.06 -3.52 -12.24
N ALA A 59 -16.99 -3.22 -13.55
CA ALA A 59 -15.85 -3.60 -14.38
C ALA A 59 -14.54 -2.95 -13.90
N SER A 60 -14.60 -1.69 -13.48
CA SER A 60 -13.43 -0.98 -12.95
C SER A 60 -12.94 -1.55 -11.61
N GLU A 61 -13.86 -1.92 -10.72
CA GLU A 61 -13.54 -2.57 -9.45
C GLU A 61 -12.88 -3.93 -9.68
N LEU A 62 -13.44 -4.76 -10.56
CA LEU A 62 -12.87 -6.08 -10.87
C LEU A 62 -11.49 -5.96 -11.52
N SER A 63 -11.32 -5.04 -12.47
CA SER A 63 -10.02 -4.79 -13.13
C SER A 63 -8.97 -4.27 -12.14
N GLY A 64 -9.37 -3.35 -11.24
CA GLY A 64 -8.48 -2.82 -10.21
C GLY A 64 -8.11 -3.85 -9.16
N VAL A 65 -9.03 -4.75 -8.80
CA VAL A 65 -8.72 -5.90 -7.95
C VAL A 65 -7.71 -6.83 -8.61
N GLU A 66 -7.94 -7.22 -9.87
CA GLU A 66 -7.04 -8.12 -10.58
C GLU A 66 -5.65 -7.53 -10.72
N GLN A 67 -5.56 -6.26 -11.10
CA GLN A 67 -4.28 -5.55 -11.19
C GLN A 67 -3.57 -5.51 -9.83
N GLY A 68 -4.32 -5.25 -8.75
CA GLY A 68 -3.82 -5.31 -7.37
C GLY A 68 -3.26 -6.68 -7.01
N ILE A 69 -3.94 -7.77 -7.40
CA ILE A 69 -3.48 -9.13 -7.11
C ILE A 69 -2.23 -9.49 -7.94
N ARG A 70 -2.13 -9.00 -9.18
CA ARG A 70 -0.99 -9.29 -10.07
C ARG A 70 0.28 -8.50 -9.76
N LEU A 71 0.16 -7.39 -9.02
CA LEU A 71 1.30 -6.59 -8.62
C LEU A 71 2.20 -7.41 -7.65
N PRO A 72 3.49 -7.63 -7.99
CA PRO A 72 4.36 -8.52 -7.22
C PRO A 72 4.63 -8.01 -5.79
N ASP A 73 4.55 -6.69 -5.60
CA ASP A 73 4.84 -6.02 -4.33
C ASP A 73 3.57 -5.66 -3.55
N THR A 74 2.40 -6.22 -3.91
CA THR A 74 1.16 -5.99 -3.16
C THR A 74 1.30 -6.49 -1.73
N PRO A 75 1.23 -5.59 -0.71
CA PRO A 75 1.38 -5.99 0.68
C PRO A 75 0.32 -7.01 1.10
N ALA A 76 0.70 -7.98 1.92
CA ALA A 76 -0.20 -9.05 2.40
C ALA A 76 -1.50 -8.51 3.03
N GLN A 77 -1.41 -7.36 3.70
CA GLN A 77 -2.51 -6.68 4.37
C GLN A 77 -3.54 -6.11 3.38
N GLU A 78 -3.15 -5.79 2.15
CA GLU A 78 -4.05 -5.24 1.13
C GLU A 78 -4.99 -6.29 0.54
N TYR A 79 -4.63 -7.58 0.58
CA TYR A 79 -5.45 -8.67 0.05
C TYR A 79 -6.82 -8.77 0.72
N LEU A 80 -6.94 -8.41 2.00
CA LEU A 80 -8.24 -8.35 2.67
C LEU A 80 -9.15 -7.26 2.07
N SER A 81 -8.56 -6.11 1.71
CA SER A 81 -9.31 -5.04 1.05
C SER A 81 -9.70 -5.44 -0.37
N LEU A 82 -8.76 -5.99 -1.13
CA LEU A 82 -8.97 -6.51 -2.49
C LEU A 82 -10.09 -7.54 -2.54
N GLY A 83 -10.06 -8.55 -1.65
CA GLY A 83 -11.09 -9.58 -1.58
C GLY A 83 -12.46 -9.02 -1.25
N ARG A 84 -12.57 -8.03 -0.34
CA ARG A 84 -13.85 -7.38 -0.04
C ARG A 84 -14.41 -6.64 -1.25
N ARG A 85 -13.58 -5.90 -1.99
CA ARG A 85 -14.02 -5.22 -3.22
C ARG A 85 -14.49 -6.22 -4.27
N GLN A 86 -13.76 -7.32 -4.44
CA GLN A 86 -14.14 -8.38 -5.37
C GLN A 86 -15.49 -9.00 -5.03
N GLN A 87 -15.71 -9.35 -3.76
CA GLN A 87 -16.99 -9.90 -3.29
C GLN A 87 -18.12 -8.88 -3.44
N GLY A 88 -17.86 -7.60 -3.18
CA GLY A 88 -18.81 -6.52 -3.44
C GLY A 88 -19.24 -6.45 -4.91
N ALA A 89 -18.27 -6.50 -5.83
CA ALA A 89 -18.53 -6.53 -7.27
C ALA A 89 -19.34 -7.76 -7.69
N TYR A 90 -19.06 -8.95 -7.15
CA TYR A 90 -19.85 -10.16 -7.43
C TYR A 90 -21.27 -10.08 -6.88
N HIS A 91 -21.47 -9.50 -5.69
CA HIS A 91 -22.83 -9.26 -5.18
C HIS A 91 -23.62 -8.30 -6.08
N LEU A 92 -22.97 -7.27 -6.63
CA LEU A 92 -23.61 -6.37 -7.60
C LEU A 92 -23.98 -7.12 -8.89
N LEU A 93 -23.10 -7.97 -9.41
CA LEU A 93 -23.41 -8.81 -10.58
C LEU A 93 -24.54 -9.81 -10.32
N ALA A 94 -24.62 -10.37 -9.11
CA ALA A 94 -25.71 -11.26 -8.73
C ALA A 94 -27.05 -10.50 -8.64
N ALA A 95 -27.03 -9.25 -8.17
CA ALA A 95 -28.22 -8.39 -8.10
C ALA A 95 -28.64 -7.83 -9.47
N HIS A 96 -27.69 -7.68 -10.39
CA HIS A 96 -27.87 -7.10 -11.72
C HIS A 96 -27.32 -8.02 -12.82
N PRO A 97 -27.95 -9.18 -13.08
CA PRO A 97 -27.43 -10.15 -14.05
C PRO A 97 -27.41 -9.63 -15.49
N ASP A 98 -28.25 -8.64 -15.81
CA ASP A 98 -28.27 -7.94 -17.09
C ASP A 98 -27.00 -7.10 -17.34
N TRP A 99 -26.23 -6.79 -16.30
CA TRP A 99 -24.96 -6.05 -16.43
C TRP A 99 -23.81 -6.93 -16.92
N ILE A 100 -23.92 -8.26 -16.82
CA ILE A 100 -22.82 -9.18 -17.12
C ILE A 100 -22.23 -8.94 -18.51
N PRO A 101 -23.00 -8.84 -19.62
CA PRO A 101 -22.42 -8.58 -20.93
C PRO A 101 -21.69 -7.23 -21.01
N ALA A 102 -22.22 -6.19 -20.37
CA ALA A 102 -21.61 -4.87 -20.35
C ALA A 102 -20.29 -4.87 -19.55
N VAL A 103 -20.27 -5.54 -18.39
CA VAL A 103 -19.06 -5.72 -17.58
C VAL A 103 -17.99 -6.46 -18.36
N LEU A 104 -18.33 -7.61 -18.96
CA LEU A 104 -17.37 -8.42 -19.72
C LEU A 104 -16.81 -7.65 -20.93
N ASN A 105 -17.62 -6.84 -21.61
CA ASN A 105 -17.15 -5.99 -22.71
C ASN A 105 -16.22 -4.85 -22.25
N ALA A 106 -16.34 -4.41 -20.99
CA ALA A 106 -15.57 -3.30 -20.44
C ALA A 106 -14.26 -3.75 -19.75
N LEU A 107 -14.09 -5.05 -19.48
CA LEU A 107 -12.86 -5.56 -18.88
C LEU A 107 -11.68 -5.43 -19.87
N PRO A 108 -10.47 -5.06 -19.39
CA PRO A 108 -9.27 -5.07 -20.21
C PRO A 108 -8.97 -6.49 -20.71
N ALA A 109 -8.46 -6.63 -21.94
CA ALA A 109 -8.10 -7.94 -22.50
C ALA A 109 -6.98 -8.68 -21.73
N SER A 110 -6.29 -7.98 -20.83
CA SER A 110 -5.23 -8.52 -19.99
C SER A 110 -5.71 -9.13 -18.66
N VAL A 111 -7.00 -8.98 -18.34
CA VAL A 111 -7.66 -9.55 -17.15
C VAL A 111 -8.17 -10.94 -17.46
#